data_AF-A0A1B9MT93-F1
#
_entry.id   AF-A0A1B9MT93-F1
#
_cell.length_a   1.000
_cell.length_b   1.000
_cell.length_c   1.000
_cell.angle_alpha   90.00
_cell.angle_beta   90.00
_cell.angle_gamma   90.00
#
_symmetry.space_group_name_H-M   'P 1'
#
loop_
_entity.id
_entity.type
_entity.pdbx_description
1 polymer ?
#
loop_
_entity_poly.entity_id
_entity_poly.type
_entity_poly.pdbx_seq_one_letter_code
_entity_poly.pdbx_strand_id
1 'polypeptide(L)'
;MNNFKPLDLLFFRRLIMPSVLTFLYWLLLAFIVIMNIINMCYVSFLGGLFGLIGGVIATRLIFELMCVFFSINRNLEKLVDLQSNNSNSPTNIEDKNS
;
A
#
# COMPACT_ATOMS: atom_id res chain seq x y z
N MET A 1 20.14 2.42 -27.57
CA MET A 1 19.71 1.27 -26.75
C MET A 1 19.27 1.82 -25.41
N ASN A 2 17.96 1.79 -25.17
CA ASN A 2 17.35 2.45 -24.02
C ASN A 2 17.58 1.57 -22.79
N ASN A 3 18.49 1.98 -21.92
CA ASN A 3 18.70 1.39 -20.60
C ASN A 3 17.48 1.70 -19.70
N PHE A 4 16.35 1.05 -19.96
CA PHE A 4 15.22 1.07 -19.05
C PHE A 4 15.61 0.28 -17.80
N LYS A 5 16.06 1.00 -16.76
CA LYS A 5 16.36 0.44 -15.45
C LYS A 5 15.04 0.07 -14.74
N PRO A 6 14.76 -1.23 -14.52
CA PRO A 6 13.63 -1.65 -13.68
C PRO A 6 13.80 -1.23 -12.21
N LEU A 7 15.03 -0.92 -11.78
CA LEU A 7 15.39 -0.42 -10.45
C LEU A 7 14.85 0.99 -10.16
N ASP A 8 14.81 1.87 -11.16
CA ASP A 8 14.20 3.21 -11.01
C ASP A 8 12.67 3.11 -10.88
N LEU A 9 12.06 2.09 -11.49
CA LEU A 9 10.65 1.76 -11.30
C LEU A 9 10.35 1.37 -9.84
N LEU A 10 11.27 0.71 -9.14
CA LEU A 10 11.13 0.31 -7.73
C LEU A 10 11.33 1.48 -6.75
N PHE A 11 12.24 2.41 -7.04
CA PHE A 11 12.42 3.62 -6.24
C PHE A 11 11.23 4.57 -6.38
N PHE A 12 10.68 4.69 -7.59
CA PHE A 12 9.38 5.30 -7.82
C PHE A 12 8.29 4.51 -7.06
N ARG A 13 8.33 3.16 -7.07
CA ARG A 13 7.38 2.27 -6.37
C ARG A 13 7.28 2.51 -4.86
N ARG A 14 8.40 2.87 -4.22
CA ARG A 14 8.48 3.17 -2.78
C ARG A 14 7.71 4.45 -2.40
N LEU A 15 7.65 5.44 -3.30
CA LEU A 15 6.79 6.62 -3.16
C LEU A 15 5.40 6.44 -3.80
N ILE A 16 5.29 5.54 -4.78
CA ILE A 16 4.04 5.16 -5.46
C ILE A 16 3.09 4.46 -4.52
N MET A 17 3.53 3.64 -3.57
CA MET A 17 2.58 2.89 -2.73
C MET A 17 1.50 3.79 -2.09
N PRO A 18 1.81 4.95 -1.47
CA PRO A 18 0.77 5.88 -1.00
C PRO A 18 -0.01 6.57 -2.15
N SER A 19 0.63 6.95 -3.25
CA SER A 19 -0.02 7.68 -4.36
C SER A 19 -0.86 6.81 -5.31
N VAL A 20 -0.39 5.62 -5.67
CA VAL A 20 -1.14 4.62 -6.47
C VAL A 20 -2.32 4.07 -5.70
N LEU A 21 -2.19 3.90 -4.38
CA LEU A 21 -3.33 3.53 -3.56
C LEU A 21 -4.41 4.63 -3.57
N THR A 22 -4.00 5.90 -3.54
CA THR A 22 -4.93 7.03 -3.66
C THR A 22 -5.63 7.06 -5.04
N PHE A 23 -4.90 6.74 -6.11
CA PHE A 23 -5.46 6.66 -7.47
C PHE A 23 -6.44 5.48 -7.61
N LEU A 24 -6.06 4.32 -7.08
CA LEU A 24 -6.90 3.12 -7.09
C LEU A 24 -8.15 3.31 -6.22
N TYR A 25 -8.04 4.04 -5.10
CA TYR A 25 -9.19 4.41 -4.26
C TYR A 25 -10.25 5.16 -5.07
N TRP A 26 -9.84 6.17 -5.83
CA TRP A 26 -10.74 6.95 -6.67
C TRP A 26 -11.40 6.09 -7.77
N LEU A 27 -10.62 5.22 -8.41
CA LEU A 27 -11.13 4.29 -9.42
C LEU A 27 -12.15 3.30 -8.84
N LEU A 28 -11.83 2.70 -7.69
CA LEU A 28 -12.70 1.74 -7.03
C LEU A 28 -13.97 2.40 -6.49
N LEU A 29 -13.85 3.62 -5.97
CA LEU A 29 -14.97 4.42 -5.51
C LEU A 29 -15.92 4.74 -6.67
N ALA A 30 -15.40 5.14 -7.82
CA ALA A 30 -16.20 5.36 -9.03
C ALA A 30 -16.95 4.08 -9.43
N PHE A 31 -16.27 2.93 -9.39
CA PHE A 31 -16.87 1.63 -9.71
C PHE A 31 -18.01 1.26 -8.75
N ILE A 32 -17.80 1.44 -7.45
CA ILE A 32 -18.81 1.18 -6.41
C ILE A 32 -20.03 2.08 -6.60
N VAL A 33 -19.82 3.36 -6.92
CA VAL A 33 -20.92 4.31 -7.16
C VAL A 33 -21.73 3.89 -8.39
N ILE A 34 -21.08 3.54 -9.50
CA ILE A 34 -21.74 3.09 -10.73
C ILE A 34 -22.53 1.80 -10.49
N MET A 35 -21.92 0.81 -9.83
CA MET A 35 -22.58 -0.47 -9.53
C MET A 35 -23.81 -0.29 -8.64
N ASN A 36 -23.74 0.58 -7.62
CA ASN A 36 -24.88 0.83 -6.74
C ASN A 36 -25.98 1.66 -7.41
N ILE A 37 -25.63 2.59 -8.29
CA ILE A 37 -26.60 3.30 -9.16
C ILE A 37 -27.39 2.29 -10.01
N ILE A 38 -26.69 1.35 -10.65
CA ILE A 38 -27.32 0.27 -11.42
C ILE A 38 -28.21 -0.57 -10.50
N ASN A 39 -27.73 -0.93 -9.30
CA ASN A 39 -28.48 -1.74 -8.34
C ASN A 39 -29.78 -1.05 -7.85
N MET A 40 -29.77 0.28 -7.71
CA MET A 40 -30.97 1.05 -7.36
C MET A 40 -32.03 1.02 -8.47
N CYS A 41 -31.61 0.94 -9.75
CA CYS A 41 -32.54 0.85 -10.89
C CYS A 41 -33.07 -0.57 -11.14
N TYR A 42 -32.26 -1.62 -10.93
CA TYR A 42 -32.61 -2.98 -11.36
C TYR A 42 -33.02 -3.94 -10.24
N VAL A 43 -32.55 -3.74 -9.00
CA VAL A 43 -32.74 -4.71 -7.92
C VAL A 43 -33.64 -4.17 -6.83
N SER A 44 -33.20 -3.13 -6.12
CA SER A 44 -33.95 -2.52 -5.02
C SER A 44 -33.32 -1.21 -4.60
N PHE A 45 -34.13 -0.17 -4.47
CA PHE A 45 -33.68 1.17 -4.09
C PHE A 45 -32.98 1.17 -2.71
N LEU A 46 -33.56 0.51 -1.71
CA LEU A 46 -32.98 0.40 -0.36
C LEU A 46 -31.69 -0.43 -0.33
N GLY A 47 -31.62 -1.50 -1.13
CA GLY A 47 -30.44 -2.36 -1.22
C GLY A 47 -29.25 -1.65 -1.83
N GLY A 48 -29.47 -0.86 -2.89
CA GLY A 48 -28.44 0.00 -3.48
C GLY A 48 -28.00 1.13 -2.54
N LEU A 49 -28.91 1.69 -1.73
CA LEU A 49 -28.56 2.74 -0.76
C LEU A 49 -27.68 2.19 0.39
N PHE A 50 -28.05 1.04 0.97
CA PHE A 50 -27.24 0.37 1.99
C PHE A 50 -25.90 -0.14 1.43
N GLY A 51 -25.91 -0.66 0.20
CA GLY A 51 -24.70 -1.10 -0.51
C GLY A 51 -23.73 0.05 -0.80
N LEU A 52 -24.25 1.24 -1.11
CA LEU A 52 -23.45 2.43 -1.34
C LEU A 52 -22.81 2.92 -0.04
N ILE A 53 -23.57 3.04 1.06
CA ILE A 53 -23.03 3.43 2.37
C ILE A 53 -22.02 2.40 2.87
N GLY A 54 -22.39 1.11 2.88
CA GLY A 54 -21.56 0.03 3.39
C GLY A 54 -20.30 -0.17 2.54
N GLY A 55 -20.42 -0.10 1.21
CA GLY A 55 -19.31 -0.25 0.28
C GLY A 55 -18.29 0.88 0.38
N VAL A 56 -18.73 2.12 0.58
CA VAL A 56 -17.83 3.27 0.76
C VAL A 56 -17.06 3.17 2.08
N ILE A 57 -17.74 2.83 3.19
CA ILE A 57 -17.10 2.65 4.51
C ILE A 57 -16.12 1.47 4.48
N ALA A 58 -16.54 0.32 3.97
CA ALA A 58 -15.69 -0.88 3.91
C ALA A 58 -14.44 -0.65 3.06
N THR A 59 -14.60 0.03 1.92
CA THR A 59 -13.47 0.39 1.05
C THR A 59 -12.49 1.31 1.77
N ARG A 60 -12.96 2.30 2.54
CA ARG A 60 -12.08 3.18 3.34
C ARG A 60 -11.24 2.39 4.34
N LEU A 61 -11.89 1.50 5.10
CA LEU A 61 -11.25 0.64 6.09
C LEU A 61 -10.20 -0.28 5.47
N ILE A 62 -10.54 -0.98 4.38
CA ILE A 62 -9.65 -1.94 3.73
C ILE A 62 -8.46 -1.23 3.07
N PHE A 63 -8.67 -0.08 2.45
CA PHE A 63 -7.59 0.71 1.84
C PHE A 63 -6.61 1.22 2.88
N GLU A 64 -7.11 1.75 4.00
CA GLU A 64 -6.26 2.24 5.09
C GLU A 64 -5.45 1.10 5.70
N LEU A 65 -6.07 -0.06 5.94
CA LEU A 65 -5.39 -1.25 6.46
C LEU A 65 -4.37 -1.84 5.47
N MET A 66 -4.68 -1.87 4.16
CA MET A 66 -3.72 -2.29 3.13
C MET A 66 -2.52 -1.35 3.07
N CYS A 67 -2.74 -0.04 3.14
CA CYS A 67 -1.67 0.94 3.19
C CYS A 67 -0.72 0.68 4.38
N VAL A 68 -1.31 0.45 5.56
CA VAL A 68 -0.59 0.14 6.80
C VAL A 68 0.24 -1.14 6.65
N PHE A 69 -0.34 -2.20 6.09
CA PHE A 69 0.36 -3.48 5.86
C PHE A 69 1.60 -3.31 4.97
N PHE A 70 1.49 -2.57 3.87
CA PHE A 70 2.62 -2.29 2.98
C PHE A 70 3.66 -1.36 3.60
N SER A 71 3.25 -0.51 4.54
CA SER A 71 4.18 0.29 5.34
C SER A 71 5.00 -0.63 6.26
N ILE A 72 4.35 -1.57 6.95
CA ILE A 72 5.02 -2.55 7.83
C ILE A 72 6.01 -3.41 7.03
N ASN A 73 5.59 -3.95 5.89
CA ASN A 73 6.46 -4.83 5.09
C ASN A 73 7.77 -4.13 4.65
N ARG A 74 7.70 -2.86 4.25
CA ARG A 74 8.88 -2.06 3.92
C ARG A 74 9.75 -1.69 5.12
N ASN A 75 9.15 -1.57 6.29
CA ASN A 75 9.91 -1.37 7.52
C ASN A 75 10.61 -2.66 7.95
N LEU A 76 9.99 -3.82 7.74
CA LEU A 76 10.59 -5.13 7.99
C LEU A 76 11.81 -5.38 7.10
N GLU A 77 11.73 -5.02 5.82
CA GLU A 77 12.84 -5.10 4.86
C GLU A 77 14.04 -4.25 5.31
N LYS A 78 13.81 -3.04 5.82
CA LYS A 78 14.88 -2.19 6.39
C LYS A 78 15.53 -2.79 7.65
N LEU A 79 14.75 -3.48 8.49
CA LEU A 79 15.28 -4.10 9.72
C LEU A 79 16.22 -5.26 9.39
N VAL A 80 15.90 -6.05 8.36
CA VAL A 80 16.77 -7.12 7.88
C VAL A 80 18.07 -6.56 7.30
N ASP A 81 18.00 -5.48 6.51
CA ASP A 81 19.19 -4.79 5.98
C ASP A 81 20.07 -4.21 7.09
N LEU A 82 19.47 -3.61 8.12
CA LEU A 82 20.19 -3.08 9.28
C LEU A 82 20.89 -4.18 10.08
N GLN A 83 20.23 -5.33 10.26
CA GLN A 83 20.80 -6.46 10.98
C GLN A 83 21.94 -7.11 10.17
N SER A 84 21.80 -7.22 8.85
CA SER A 84 22.90 -7.65 7.98
C SER A 84 24.08 -6.69 8.06
N ASN A 85 23.86 -5.37 8.03
CA ASN A 85 24.96 -4.40 8.09
C ASN A 85 25.66 -4.39 9.46
N ASN A 86 24.93 -4.56 10.56
CA ASN A 86 25.49 -4.58 11.91
C ASN A 86 26.32 -5.84 12.19
N SER A 87 25.99 -6.97 11.56
CA SER A 87 26.85 -8.17 11.58
C SER A 87 28.14 -8.04 10.77
N ASN A 88 28.26 -6.99 9.93
CA ASN A 88 29.48 -6.68 9.16
C ASN A 88 30.39 -5.69 9.88
N SER A 89 29.93 -5.07 10.98
CA SER A 89 30.82 -4.31 11.85
C SER A 89 31.70 -5.31 12.57
N PRO A 90 33.01 -5.35 12.28
CA PRO A 90 33.90 -6.19 13.04
C PRO A 90 33.78 -5.79 14.51
N THR A 91 33.89 -6.79 15.36
CA THR A 91 34.23 -6.78 16.78
C THR A 91 35.55 -6.04 17.08
N ASN A 92 35.85 -4.92 16.39
CA ASN A 92 37.11 -4.19 16.46
C ASN A 92 37.08 -3.02 17.46
N ILE A 93 36.23 -3.12 18.49
CA ILE A 93 36.34 -2.30 19.70
C ILE A 93 36.28 -3.20 20.92
N GLU A 94 37.08 -4.26 20.94
CA GLU A 94 37.47 -4.93 22.19
C GLU A 94 39.01 -5.02 22.36
N ASP A 95 39.82 -4.66 21.35
CA ASP A 95 41.28 -4.86 21.38
C ASP A 95 42.13 -3.56 21.38
N LYS A 96 41.56 -2.38 21.66
CA LYS A 96 42.35 -1.13 21.79
C LYS A 96 42.08 -0.37 23.08
N ASN A 97 42.21 -1.06 24.21
CA ASN A 97 42.60 -0.43 25.47
C ASN A 97 43.26 -1.49 26.38
N SER A 98 44.34 -2.10 25.89
CA SER A 98 45.50 -2.47 26.73
C SER A 98 46.37 -1.24 26.96
#